data_AF-A0A3S0B4W4-F1
#
_entry.id   AF-A0A3S0B4W4-F1
#
_cell.length_a   1.000
_cell.length_b   1.000
_cell.length_c   1.000
_cell.angle_alpha   90.00
_cell.angle_beta   90.00
_cell.angle_gamma   90.00
#
_symmetry.space_group_name_H-M   'P 1'
#
loop_
_entity.id
_entity.type
_entity.pdbx_description
1 polymer ?
#
loop_
_entity_poly.entity_id
_entity_poly.type
_entity_poly.pdbx_seq_one_letter_code
_entity_poly.pdbx_strand_id
1 'polypeptide(L)'
;MNITWFKFTPANWIMGRIQRVPEITQARFMRLCCIYWNKKCELNYDDAVLEIDEEHLKCLIRFKIIKNESGFIKIEFLDEQITGIREISQKASENAAKRWNKQEKEPKSKEPTKTVEEIDFKGLLEFINKSFNRSFKTINNTVKNKFKARLKEGYTKPDIINCINNLVQVQYHKENGYQYCTPEFISRADTLEKYSSKVNKVESQTSMKW
;
A
#
# COMPACT_ATOMS: atom_id res chain seq x y z
N MET A 1 -15.08 0.82 -10.76
CA MET A 1 -14.05 -0.24 -10.77
C MET A 1 -13.46 -0.31 -12.16
N ASN A 2 -12.16 -0.07 -12.30
CA ASN A 2 -11.46 -0.14 -13.58
C ASN A 2 -10.81 -1.53 -13.68
N ILE A 3 -11.21 -2.34 -14.67
CA ILE A 3 -10.75 -3.72 -14.82
C ILE A 3 -9.92 -3.81 -16.10
N THR A 4 -8.60 -3.89 -15.97
CA THR A 4 -7.66 -3.68 -17.09
C THR A 4 -7.11 -4.96 -17.70
N TRP A 5 -7.25 -6.10 -17.02
CA TRP A 5 -6.71 -7.39 -17.47
C TRP A 5 -7.54 -8.55 -16.93
N PHE A 6 -7.50 -9.68 -17.62
CA PHE A 6 -8.01 -10.97 -17.14
C PHE A 6 -6.91 -12.02 -17.20
N LYS A 7 -7.02 -13.07 -16.39
CA LYS A 7 -6.13 -14.24 -16.41
C LYS A 7 -6.59 -15.23 -17.46
N PHE A 8 -5.61 -15.78 -18.15
CA PHE A 8 -5.83 -16.80 -19.15
C PHE A 8 -4.76 -17.88 -19.01
N THR A 9 -5.17 -19.15 -19.08
CA THR A 9 -4.28 -20.30 -18.89
C THR A 9 -4.01 -20.97 -20.24
N PRO A 10 -2.78 -20.96 -20.76
CA PRO A 10 -2.45 -21.60 -22.04
C PRO A 10 -2.81 -23.08 -22.08
N ALA A 11 -2.64 -23.80 -20.97
CA ALA A 11 -3.02 -25.20 -20.87
C ALA A 11 -4.51 -25.41 -21.19
N ASN A 12 -5.40 -24.63 -20.56
CA ASN A 12 -6.85 -24.69 -20.78
C ASN A 12 -7.23 -24.36 -22.23
N TRP A 13 -6.45 -23.51 -22.90
CA TRP A 13 -6.63 -23.23 -24.32
C TRP A 13 -6.25 -24.41 -25.19
N ILE A 14 -5.04 -24.93 -25.01
CA ILE A 14 -4.48 -26.03 -25.82
C ILE A 14 -5.28 -27.32 -25.66
N MET A 15 -5.78 -27.63 -24.46
CA MET A 15 -6.62 -28.81 -24.23
C MET A 15 -8.13 -28.52 -24.38
N GLY A 16 -8.50 -27.25 -24.60
CA GLY A 16 -9.86 -26.78 -24.54
C GLY A 16 -10.72 -27.16 -25.75
N ARG A 17 -12.04 -27.00 -25.59
CA ARG A 17 -12.99 -27.17 -26.72
C ARG A 17 -12.77 -26.15 -27.83
N ILE A 18 -12.13 -25.02 -27.52
CA ILE A 18 -11.76 -23.98 -28.48
C ILE A 18 -10.84 -24.49 -29.60
N GLN A 19 -10.00 -25.51 -29.35
CA GLN A 19 -9.18 -26.10 -30.42
C GLN A 19 -9.99 -26.87 -31.46
N ARG A 20 -11.26 -27.20 -31.18
CA ARG A 20 -12.13 -27.96 -32.08
C ARG A 20 -12.90 -27.08 -33.07
N VAL A 21 -12.80 -25.75 -32.94
CA VAL A 21 -13.46 -24.81 -33.86
C VAL A 21 -12.46 -24.23 -34.86
N PRO A 22 -12.93 -23.72 -36.02
CA PRO A 22 -12.07 -23.10 -37.02
C PRO A 22 -11.20 -21.98 -36.43
N GLU A 23 -9.99 -21.79 -36.95
CA GLU A 23 -9.03 -20.78 -36.46
C GLU A 23 -9.63 -19.37 -36.41
N ILE A 24 -10.44 -19.03 -37.41
CA ILE A 24 -11.16 -17.74 -37.43
C ILE A 24 -12.14 -17.60 -36.25
N THR A 25 -12.82 -18.69 -35.85
CA THR A 25 -13.69 -18.73 -34.67
C THR A 25 -12.87 -18.61 -33.39
N GLN A 26 -11.66 -19.19 -33.35
CA GLN A 26 -10.75 -19.04 -32.21
C GLN A 26 -10.30 -17.58 -32.03
N ALA A 27 -9.90 -16.92 -33.12
CA ALA A 27 -9.53 -15.50 -33.10
C ALA A 27 -10.72 -14.61 -32.67
N ARG A 28 -11.91 -14.90 -33.20
CA ARG A 28 -13.16 -14.21 -32.83
C ARG A 28 -13.52 -14.41 -31.35
N PHE A 29 -13.30 -15.61 -30.81
CA PHE A 29 -13.48 -15.85 -29.39
C PHE A 29 -12.54 -15.02 -28.52
N MET A 30 -11.27 -14.85 -28.92
CA MET A 30 -10.35 -13.96 -28.20
C MET A 30 -10.82 -12.50 -28.23
N ARG A 31 -11.30 -12.01 -29.38
CA ARG A 31 -11.92 -10.68 -29.48
C ARG A 31 -13.13 -10.58 -28.54
N LEU A 32 -13.99 -11.60 -28.54
CA LEU A 32 -15.17 -11.66 -27.67
C LEU A 32 -14.79 -11.59 -26.18
N CYS A 33 -13.77 -12.33 -25.74
CA CYS A 33 -13.27 -12.27 -24.37
C CYS A 33 -12.87 -10.85 -23.95
N CYS A 34 -12.15 -10.13 -24.80
CA CYS A 34 -11.75 -8.75 -24.53
C CYS A 34 -12.95 -7.82 -24.37
N ILE A 35 -13.92 -7.90 -25.27
CA ILE A 35 -15.12 -7.04 -25.24
C ILE A 35 -16.01 -7.40 -24.05
N TYR A 36 -16.23 -8.69 -23.82
CA TYR A 36 -16.99 -9.22 -22.69
C TYR A 36 -16.44 -8.71 -21.36
N TRP A 37 -15.12 -8.78 -21.20
CA TRP A 37 -14.43 -8.29 -20.01
C TRP A 37 -14.56 -6.77 -19.84
N ASN A 38 -14.40 -6.01 -20.94
CA ASN A 38 -14.50 -4.56 -20.91
C ASN A 38 -15.93 -4.08 -20.59
N LYS A 39 -16.94 -4.84 -21.03
CA LYS A 39 -18.35 -4.68 -20.65
C LYS A 39 -18.69 -5.34 -19.29
N LYS A 40 -17.69 -5.63 -18.44
CA LYS A 40 -17.87 -6.15 -17.08
C LYS A 40 -18.69 -7.44 -17.00
N CYS A 41 -18.54 -8.30 -18.01
CA CYS A 41 -19.25 -9.57 -18.14
C CYS A 41 -20.77 -9.40 -18.29
N GLU A 42 -21.20 -8.28 -18.87
CA GLU A 42 -22.59 -7.96 -19.19
C GLU A 42 -22.68 -7.65 -20.69
N LEU A 43 -22.73 -8.71 -21.51
CA LEU A 43 -22.83 -8.60 -22.96
C LEU A 43 -24.06 -9.38 -23.44
N ASN A 44 -24.99 -8.68 -24.07
CA ASN A 44 -26.18 -9.29 -24.66
C ASN A 44 -25.79 -10.10 -25.91
N TYR A 45 -26.68 -10.99 -26.33
CA TYR A 45 -26.46 -11.87 -27.47
C TYR A 45 -26.34 -11.09 -28.79
N ASP A 46 -27.20 -10.09 -29.03
CA ASP A 46 -27.24 -9.34 -30.28
C ASP A 46 -25.97 -8.49 -30.50
N ASP A 47 -25.47 -7.83 -29.46
CA ASP A 47 -24.19 -7.13 -29.43
C ASP A 47 -23.04 -8.12 -29.70
N ALA A 48 -23.10 -9.33 -29.15
CA ALA A 48 -22.09 -10.35 -29.42
C ALA A 48 -22.10 -10.78 -30.90
N VAL A 49 -23.30 -10.89 -31.50
CA VAL A 49 -23.47 -11.14 -32.94
C VAL A 49 -22.84 -10.01 -33.76
N LEU A 50 -23.06 -8.74 -33.39
CA LEU A 50 -22.48 -7.60 -34.09
C LEU A 50 -20.93 -7.58 -34.05
N GLU A 51 -20.33 -8.13 -33.00
CA GLU A 51 -18.87 -8.09 -32.81
C GLU A 51 -18.13 -9.25 -33.50
N ILE A 52 -18.75 -10.43 -33.58
CA ILE A 52 -18.09 -11.65 -34.05
C ILE A 52 -18.88 -12.47 -35.07
N ASP A 53 -19.95 -11.92 -35.63
CA ASP A 53 -20.94 -12.54 -36.51
C ASP A 53 -21.68 -13.77 -35.93
N GLU A 54 -22.91 -13.95 -36.39
CA GLU A 54 -23.84 -14.94 -35.84
C GLU A 54 -23.34 -16.39 -36.02
N GLU A 55 -22.72 -16.69 -37.17
CA GLU A 55 -22.21 -18.03 -37.49
C GLU A 55 -21.18 -18.51 -36.45
N HIS A 56 -20.22 -17.64 -36.12
CA HIS A 56 -19.16 -17.98 -35.17
C HIS A 56 -19.69 -18.00 -33.74
N LEU A 57 -20.61 -17.10 -33.39
CA LEU A 57 -21.24 -17.11 -32.07
C LEU A 57 -22.03 -18.41 -31.84
N LYS A 58 -22.84 -18.83 -32.83
CA LYS A 58 -23.55 -20.13 -32.81
C LYS A 58 -22.57 -21.30 -32.72
N CYS A 59 -21.44 -21.23 -33.42
CA CYS A 59 -20.37 -22.24 -33.32
C CYS A 59 -19.85 -22.35 -31.87
N LEU A 60 -19.52 -21.23 -31.23
CA LEU A 60 -19.03 -21.21 -29.84
C LEU A 60 -20.06 -21.79 -28.85
N ILE A 61 -21.34 -21.49 -29.04
CA ILE A 61 -22.44 -22.05 -28.23
C ILE A 61 -22.59 -23.56 -28.46
N ARG A 62 -22.58 -23.99 -29.74
CA ARG A 62 -22.69 -25.42 -30.11
C ARG A 62 -21.59 -26.27 -29.47
N PHE A 63 -20.36 -25.77 -29.48
CA PHE A 63 -19.23 -26.46 -28.85
C PHE A 63 -19.15 -26.25 -27.32
N LYS A 64 -20.15 -25.58 -26.72
CA LYS A 64 -20.24 -25.32 -25.28
C LYS A 64 -18.97 -24.63 -24.77
N ILE A 65 -18.46 -23.67 -25.55
CA ILE A 65 -17.35 -22.78 -25.17
C ILE A 65 -17.91 -21.56 -24.43
N ILE A 66 -19.08 -21.08 -24.87
CA ILE A 66 -19.87 -20.04 -24.21
C ILE A 66 -21.31 -20.54 -24.00
N LYS A 67 -22.04 -19.92 -23.08
CA LYS A 67 -23.47 -20.19 -22.87
C LYS A 67 -24.29 -18.96 -23.28
N ASN A 68 -25.54 -19.16 -23.68
CA ASN A 68 -26.53 -18.10 -23.84
C ASN A 68 -27.62 -18.32 -22.80
N GLU A 69 -27.77 -17.37 -21.88
CA GLU A 69 -28.72 -17.43 -20.78
C GLU A 69 -29.49 -16.12 -20.74
N SER A 70 -30.82 -16.18 -20.88
CA SER A 70 -31.71 -15.02 -20.83
C SER A 70 -31.34 -13.89 -21.81
N GLY A 71 -30.79 -14.23 -22.99
CA GLY A 71 -30.36 -13.24 -23.98
C GLY A 71 -28.99 -12.61 -23.71
N PHE A 72 -28.26 -13.10 -22.72
CA PHE A 72 -26.88 -12.70 -22.42
C PHE A 72 -25.93 -13.85 -22.66
N ILE A 73 -24.74 -13.54 -23.17
CA ILE A 73 -23.68 -14.53 -23.26
C ILE A 73 -22.95 -14.67 -21.93
N LYS A 74 -22.48 -15.88 -21.64
CA LYS A 74 -21.74 -16.24 -20.45
C LYS A 74 -20.43 -16.91 -20.81
N ILE A 75 -19.34 -16.40 -20.25
CA ILE A 75 -17.99 -16.95 -20.39
C ILE A 75 -17.52 -17.32 -18.97
N GLU A 76 -17.71 -18.58 -18.62
CA GLU A 76 -17.60 -19.11 -17.25
C GLU A 76 -16.31 -18.67 -16.53
N PHE A 77 -15.15 -18.84 -17.17
CA PHE A 77 -13.87 -18.48 -16.54
C PHE A 77 -13.67 -16.96 -16.33
N LEU A 78 -14.35 -16.11 -17.11
CA LEU A 78 -14.33 -14.65 -16.92
C LEU A 78 -15.34 -14.24 -15.85
N ASP A 79 -16.50 -14.89 -15.81
CA ASP A 79 -17.52 -14.66 -14.78
C ASP A 79 -17.01 -15.01 -13.39
N GLU A 80 -16.27 -16.12 -13.25
CA GLU A 80 -15.60 -16.49 -12.01
C GLU A 80 -14.58 -15.42 -11.56
N GLN A 81 -13.77 -14.92 -12.49
CA GLN A 81 -12.76 -13.91 -12.17
C GLN A 81 -13.38 -12.57 -11.75
N ILE A 82 -14.41 -12.10 -12.47
CA ILE A 82 -15.04 -10.82 -12.11
C ILE A 82 -15.79 -10.91 -10.79
N THR A 83 -16.40 -12.07 -10.50
CA THR A 83 -17.06 -12.32 -9.21
C THR A 83 -16.04 -12.27 -8.07
N GLY A 84 -14.88 -12.92 -8.22
CA GLY A 84 -13.79 -12.83 -7.25
C GLY A 84 -13.30 -11.39 -7.01
N ILE A 85 -13.20 -10.57 -8.07
CA ILE A 85 -12.82 -9.16 -7.93
C ILE A 85 -13.91 -8.37 -7.18
N ARG A 86 -15.20 -8.60 -7.51
CA ARG A 86 -16.33 -7.93 -6.85
C ARG A 86 -16.36 -8.25 -5.35
N GLU A 87 -16.13 -9.51 -4.96
CA GLU A 87 -16.06 -9.92 -3.56
C GLU A 87 -14.91 -9.25 -2.79
N ILE A 88 -13.71 -9.20 -3.37
CA ILE A 88 -12.55 -8.53 -2.75
C ILE A 88 -12.87 -7.05 -2.52
N SER A 89 -13.45 -6.38 -3.52
CA SER A 89 -13.84 -4.98 -3.42
C SER A 89 -14.92 -4.76 -2.36
N GLN A 90 -15.90 -5.65 -2.27
CA GLN A 90 -16.95 -5.58 -1.26
C GLN A 90 -16.38 -5.74 0.14
N LYS A 91 -15.51 -6.74 0.36
CA LYS A 91 -14.81 -6.94 1.64
C LYS A 91 -13.94 -5.74 2.01
N ALA A 92 -13.26 -5.12 1.04
CA ALA A 92 -12.48 -3.90 1.27
C ALA A 92 -13.38 -2.72 1.69
N SER A 93 -14.53 -2.56 1.04
CA SER A 93 -15.54 -1.56 1.38
C SER A 93 -16.12 -1.80 2.77
N GLU A 94 -16.50 -3.03 3.11
CA GLU A 94 -16.98 -3.39 4.44
C GLU A 94 -15.93 -3.16 5.52
N ASN A 95 -14.66 -3.46 5.25
CA ASN A 95 -13.56 -3.19 6.17
C ASN A 95 -13.31 -1.69 6.35
N ALA A 96 -13.46 -0.88 5.28
CA ALA A 96 -13.39 0.57 5.37
C ALA A 96 -14.57 1.14 6.19
N ALA A 97 -15.79 0.66 5.94
CA ALA A 97 -16.98 1.04 6.71
C ALA A 97 -16.86 0.63 8.19
N LYS A 98 -16.35 -0.58 8.49
CA LYS A 98 -16.03 -1.01 9.86
C LYS A 98 -14.99 -0.11 10.51
N ARG A 99 -13.95 0.33 9.79
CA ARG A 99 -12.96 1.28 10.32
C ARG A 99 -13.59 2.64 10.65
N TRP A 100 -14.45 3.15 9.78
CA TRP A 100 -15.13 4.43 10.01
C TRP A 100 -16.15 4.34 11.16
N ASN A 101 -16.97 3.28 11.20
CA ASN A 101 -17.94 3.05 12.28
C ASN A 101 -17.28 2.74 13.62
N LYS A 102 -16.11 2.08 13.63
CA LYS A 102 -15.31 1.87 14.85
C LYS A 102 -14.74 3.20 15.36
N GLN A 103 -14.41 4.12 14.46
CA GLN A 103 -13.94 5.46 14.82
C GLN A 103 -15.05 6.33 15.45
N GLU A 104 -16.33 6.07 15.15
CA GLU A 104 -17.49 6.72 15.79
C GLU A 104 -17.93 6.06 17.11
N LYS A 105 -17.61 4.76 17.34
CA LYS A 105 -18.11 3.98 18.48
C LYS A 105 -17.09 3.64 19.56
N GLU A 106 -15.89 4.21 19.54
CA GLU A 106 -15.06 4.24 20.74
C GLU A 106 -15.43 5.50 21.56
N PRO A 107 -16.17 5.39 22.68
CA PRO A 107 -15.93 6.33 23.75
C PRO A 107 -14.43 6.26 24.04
N LYS A 108 -13.75 7.41 24.11
CA LYS A 108 -12.38 7.50 24.64
C LYS A 108 -12.39 6.90 26.06
N SER A 109 -12.29 5.59 26.20
CA SER A 109 -11.99 4.93 27.46
C SER A 109 -10.54 5.30 27.72
N LYS A 110 -10.39 6.36 28.51
CA LYS A 110 -9.14 6.77 29.11
C LYS A 110 -8.65 5.58 29.94
N GLU A 111 -7.82 4.73 29.34
CA GLU A 111 -6.75 4.11 30.11
C GLU A 111 -6.00 5.25 30.81
N PRO A 112 -5.49 5.05 32.04
CA PRO A 112 -4.84 6.11 32.79
C PRO A 112 -3.60 6.58 32.04
N THR A 113 -3.80 7.58 31.17
CA THR A 113 -2.75 8.29 30.47
C THR A 113 -1.92 8.95 31.55
N LYS A 114 -0.75 8.38 31.83
CA LYS A 114 0.41 9.14 32.26
C LYS A 114 0.39 10.44 31.45
N THR A 115 0.34 11.57 32.14
CA THR A 115 0.37 12.91 31.56
C THR A 115 1.50 12.96 30.54
N VAL A 116 1.18 12.78 29.25
CA VAL A 116 2.16 12.85 28.18
C VAL A 116 2.59 14.31 28.15
N GLU A 117 3.83 14.56 28.58
CA GLU A 117 4.40 15.90 28.58
C GLU A 117 4.23 16.54 27.21
N GLU A 118 3.55 17.67 27.14
CA GLU A 118 3.30 18.38 25.89
C GLU A 118 4.64 18.82 25.27
N ILE A 119 4.91 18.41 24.02
CA ILE A 119 6.11 18.83 23.29
C ILE A 119 5.88 20.21 22.67
N ASP A 120 6.76 21.14 23.00
CA ASP A 120 6.92 22.38 22.24
C ASP A 120 7.71 22.12 20.95
N PHE A 121 6.99 21.98 19.84
CA PHE A 121 7.58 21.78 18.52
C PHE A 121 8.28 23.01 17.96
N LYS A 122 7.93 24.22 18.44
CA LYS A 122 8.59 25.45 18.02
C LYS A 122 10.00 25.50 18.63
N GLY A 123 10.09 25.32 19.94
CA GLY A 123 11.37 25.22 20.64
C GLY A 123 12.25 24.06 20.13
N LEU A 124 11.65 22.90 19.82
CA LEU A 124 12.39 21.78 19.21
C LEU A 124 12.96 22.13 17.84
N LEU A 125 12.19 22.81 16.98
CA LEU A 125 12.65 23.23 15.66
C LEU A 125 13.79 24.24 15.75
N GLU A 126 13.67 25.23 16.64
CA GLU A 126 14.72 26.21 16.91
C GLU A 126 16.00 25.52 17.42
N PHE A 127 15.86 24.54 18.31
CA PHE A 127 16.99 23.77 18.81
C PHE A 127 17.68 22.94 17.72
N ILE A 128 16.93 22.25 16.86
CA ILE A 128 17.49 21.49 15.72
C ILE A 128 18.24 22.43 14.77
N ASN A 129 17.64 23.55 14.42
CA ASN A 129 18.24 24.55 13.54
C ASN A 129 19.55 25.11 14.13
N LYS A 130 19.56 25.41 15.43
CA LYS A 130 20.75 25.88 16.15
C LYS A 130 21.85 24.81 16.21
N SER A 131 21.51 23.57 16.53
CA SER A 131 22.48 22.48 16.72
C SER A 131 23.17 22.05 15.43
N PHE A 132 22.46 22.06 14.30
CA PHE A 132 23.01 21.64 13.00
C PHE A 132 23.37 22.79 12.06
N ASN A 133 23.21 24.04 12.51
CA ASN A 133 23.36 25.26 11.69
C ASN A 133 22.51 25.20 10.39
N ARG A 134 21.22 24.84 10.53
CA ARG A 134 20.26 24.72 9.42
C ARG A 134 19.04 25.60 9.64
N SER A 135 18.22 25.75 8.60
CA SER A 135 17.05 26.64 8.57
C SER A 135 15.78 25.93 8.09
N PHE A 136 15.38 24.87 8.80
CA PHE A 136 14.10 24.21 8.56
C PHE A 136 12.94 25.17 8.90
N LYS A 137 11.99 25.32 7.98
CA LYS A 137 10.85 26.26 8.13
C LYS A 137 9.81 25.78 9.13
N THR A 138 9.45 24.49 9.07
CA THR A 138 8.40 23.89 9.88
C THR A 138 8.59 22.38 10.02
N ILE A 139 8.13 21.81 11.13
CA ILE A 139 7.99 20.36 11.28
C ILE A 139 6.61 19.94 10.76
N ASN A 140 6.56 19.06 9.76
CA ASN A 140 5.30 18.54 9.20
C ASN A 140 4.50 17.73 10.24
N ASN A 141 3.18 17.69 10.13
CA ASN A 141 2.28 16.92 10.99
C ASN A 141 2.67 15.43 11.08
N THR A 142 3.13 14.83 9.98
CA THR A 142 3.64 13.44 9.99
C THR A 142 4.80 13.27 10.97
N VAL A 143 5.78 14.19 10.94
CA VAL A 143 6.95 14.17 11.83
C VAL A 143 6.53 14.45 13.27
N LYS A 144 5.62 15.41 13.49
CA LYS A 144 5.07 15.71 14.83
C LYS A 144 4.40 14.47 15.44
N ASN A 145 3.64 13.72 14.63
CA ASN A 145 2.99 12.49 15.07
C ASN A 145 4.01 11.40 15.42
N LYS A 146 5.13 11.31 14.69
CA LYS A 146 6.23 10.41 15.03
C LYS A 146 6.82 10.75 16.39
N PHE A 147 7.16 12.02 16.66
CA PHE A 147 7.65 12.43 17.99
C PHE A 147 6.65 12.13 19.11
N LYS A 148 5.35 12.36 18.88
CA LYS A 148 4.31 11.99 19.85
C LYS A 148 4.22 10.48 20.07
N ALA A 149 4.40 9.68 19.03
CA ALA A 149 4.44 8.22 19.15
C ALA A 149 5.66 7.78 19.98
N ARG A 150 6.83 8.38 19.77
CA ARG A 150 8.03 8.12 20.59
C ARG A 150 7.80 8.42 22.08
N LEU A 151 7.13 9.53 22.41
CA LEU A 151 6.79 9.80 23.81
C LEU A 151 5.86 8.74 24.42
N LYS A 152 4.94 8.18 23.63
CA LYS A 152 4.07 7.08 24.07
C LYS A 152 4.83 5.77 24.25
N GLU A 153 5.85 5.53 23.42
CA GLU A 153 6.76 4.38 23.52
C GLU A 153 7.70 4.46 24.74
N GLY A 154 7.78 5.62 25.41
CA GLY A 154 8.53 5.81 26.65
C GLY A 154 9.74 6.73 26.54
N TYR A 155 10.02 7.29 25.36
CA TYR A 155 11.06 8.30 25.21
C TYR A 155 10.65 9.60 25.92
N THR A 156 11.63 10.32 26.44
CA THR A 156 11.43 11.59 27.15
C THR A 156 11.99 12.77 26.35
N LYS A 157 11.64 14.01 26.72
CA LYS A 157 12.24 15.21 26.09
C LYS A 157 13.78 15.24 26.24
N PRO A 158 14.36 14.90 27.41
CA PRO A 158 15.81 14.72 27.54
C PRO A 158 16.41 13.74 26.54
N ASP A 159 15.73 12.64 26.22
CA ASP A 159 16.22 11.64 25.26
C ASP A 159 16.35 12.22 23.85
N ILE A 160 15.38 13.03 23.43
CA ILE A 160 15.41 13.74 22.14
C ILE A 160 16.55 14.76 22.11
N ILE A 161 16.74 15.51 23.21
CA ILE A 161 17.82 16.50 23.33
C ILE A 161 19.19 15.80 23.28
N ASN A 162 19.35 14.69 24.01
CA ASN A 162 20.58 13.89 24.01
C ASN A 162 20.87 13.31 22.61
N CYS A 163 19.84 12.82 21.92
CA CYS A 163 19.95 12.35 20.54
C CYS A 163 20.52 13.43 19.63
N ILE A 164 19.98 14.65 19.68
CA ILE A 164 20.46 15.78 18.88
C ILE A 164 21.90 16.14 19.23
N ASN A 165 22.23 16.25 20.53
CA ASN A 165 23.58 16.56 20.98
C ASN A 165 24.60 15.51 20.55
N ASN A 166 24.23 14.23 20.62
CA ASN A 166 25.09 13.13 20.21
C ASN A 166 25.29 13.11 18.69
N LEU A 167 24.23 13.39 17.91
CA LEU A 167 24.32 13.51 16.45
C LEU A 167 25.28 14.61 16.01
N VAL A 168 25.35 15.73 16.74
CA VAL A 168 26.32 16.81 16.49
C VAL A 168 27.75 16.31 16.66
N GLN A 169 28.00 15.34 17.55
CA GLN A 169 29.35 14.83 17.81
C GLN A 169 29.82 13.77 16.80
N VAL A 170 28.91 13.11 16.08
CA VAL A 170 29.24 12.06 15.11
C VAL A 170 30.04 12.63 13.94
N GLN A 171 31.25 12.09 13.74
CA GLN A 171 32.18 12.52 12.69
C GLN A 171 31.56 12.50 11.29
N TYR A 172 30.88 11.40 10.94
CA TYR A 172 30.19 11.27 9.64
C TYR A 172 29.18 12.40 9.36
N HIS A 173 28.47 12.87 10.39
CA HIS A 173 27.50 13.96 10.21
C HIS A 173 28.17 15.32 10.10
N LYS A 174 29.29 15.55 10.81
CA LYS A 174 30.13 16.74 10.66
C LYS A 174 30.69 16.87 9.26
N GLU A 175 31.26 15.79 8.73
CA GLU A 175 31.90 15.76 7.40
C GLU A 175 30.89 16.00 6.27
N ASN A 176 29.65 15.54 6.43
CA ASN A 176 28.57 15.77 5.47
C ASN A 176 27.75 17.04 5.74
N GLY A 177 28.26 17.98 6.55
CA GLY A 177 27.59 19.25 6.84
C GLY A 177 26.18 19.10 7.42
N TYR A 178 25.94 18.04 8.19
CA TYR A 178 24.64 17.69 8.79
C TYR A 178 23.47 17.58 7.80
N GLN A 179 23.75 17.25 6.53
CA GLN A 179 22.75 17.14 5.47
C GLN A 179 21.59 16.20 5.83
N TYR A 180 21.86 15.14 6.58
CA TYR A 180 20.89 14.09 6.92
C TYR A 180 20.23 14.28 8.29
N CYS A 181 20.72 15.22 9.11
CA CYS A 181 20.20 15.51 10.45
C CYS A 181 18.91 16.35 10.38
N THR A 182 17.86 15.75 9.80
CA THR A 182 16.55 16.36 9.63
C THR A 182 15.60 15.99 10.77
N PRO A 183 14.54 16.79 11.03
CA PRO A 183 13.50 16.42 12.01
C PRO A 183 12.89 15.04 11.74
N GLU A 184 12.74 14.66 10.47
CA GLU A 184 12.25 13.35 10.05
C GLU A 184 13.21 12.23 10.47
N PHE A 185 14.52 12.41 10.27
CA PHE A 185 15.54 11.45 10.70
C PHE A 185 15.55 11.28 12.23
N ILE A 186 15.56 12.40 12.97
CA ILE A 186 15.59 12.38 14.45
C ILE A 186 14.33 11.72 15.02
N SER A 187 13.18 11.84 14.34
CA SER A 187 11.91 11.25 14.81
C SER A 187 11.83 9.71 14.69
N ARG A 188 12.81 9.05 14.06
CA ARG A 188 12.83 7.59 13.87
C ARG A 188 13.22 6.88 15.17
N ALA A 189 12.61 5.72 15.41
CA ALA A 189 12.87 4.90 16.60
C ALA A 189 14.35 4.49 16.65
N ASP A 190 14.85 3.91 15.56
CA ASP A 190 16.24 3.45 15.44
C ASP A 190 17.25 4.57 15.72
N THR A 191 16.93 5.81 15.31
CA THR A 191 17.79 6.98 15.55
C THR A 191 17.77 7.39 17.01
N LEU A 192 16.61 7.41 17.67
CA LEU A 192 16.54 7.71 19.09
C LEU A 192 17.20 6.61 19.91
N GLU A 193 16.90 5.34 19.64
CA GLU A 193 17.51 4.19 20.34
C GLU A 193 19.05 4.24 20.28
N LYS A 194 19.61 4.56 19.11
CA LYS A 194 21.06 4.61 18.92
C LYS A 194 21.72 5.81 19.60
N TYR A 195 21.05 6.95 19.69
CA TYR A 195 21.69 8.21 20.06
C TYR A 195 21.07 8.89 21.31
N SER A 196 20.01 8.39 21.93
CA SER A 196 19.38 9.01 23.12
C SER A 196 20.15 8.76 24.42
N SER A 197 20.94 7.69 24.47
CA SER A 197 21.75 7.33 25.62
C SER A 197 22.72 8.46 25.98
N LYS A 198 22.78 8.84 27.26
CA LYS A 198 23.83 9.73 27.75
C LYS A 198 25.17 9.08 27.44
N VAL A 199 26.02 9.77 26.69
CA VAL A 199 27.38 9.31 26.44
C VAL A 199 28.12 9.34 27.77
N ASN A 200 28.24 8.18 28.43
CA ASN A 200 29.39 7.95 29.29
C ASN A 200 30.59 7.96 28.36
N LYS A 201 31.54 8.88 28.58
CA LYS A 201 32.84 8.81 27.92
C LYS A 201 33.42 7.44 28.23
N VAL A 202 33.33 6.50 27.31
CA VAL A 202 34.23 5.36 27.29
C VAL A 202 35.49 5.92 26.67
N GLU A 203 36.42 6.33 27.53
CA GLU A 203 37.79 6.60 27.13
C GLU A 203 38.29 5.39 26.36
N SER A 204 38.74 5.66 25.14
CA SER A 204 39.48 4.72 24.33
C SER A 204 40.72 4.27 25.10
N GLN A 205 40.72 3.03 25.60
CA GLN A 205 41.95 2.31 25.89
C GLN A 205 41.92 0.93 25.21
N THR A 206 42.68 0.88 24.12
CA THR A 206 43.72 -0.12 23.86
C THR A 206 43.34 -1.60 23.84
N SER A 207 43.41 -2.16 22.62
CA SER A 207 43.93 -3.49 22.27
C SER A 207 43.68 -4.65 23.24
N MET A 208 42.88 -5.62 22.80
CA MET A 208 43.22 -7.02 23.04
C MET A 208 43.12 -7.82 21.74
N LYS A 209 44.31 -8.17 21.21
CA LYS A 209 44.54 -9.50 20.64
C LYS A 209 44.23 -10.52 21.73
N TRP A 210 43.41 -11.52 21.44
CA TRP A 210 43.79 -12.92 21.24
C TRP A 210 42.77 -13.54 20.27
#